data_AF-A0A537Y6S1-F1
#
_entry.id   AF-A0A537Y6S1-F1
#
_cell.length_a   1.000
_cell.length_b   1.000
_cell.length_c   1.000
_cell.angle_alpha   90.00
_cell.angle_beta   90.00
_cell.angle_gamma   90.00
#
_symmetry.space_group_name_H-M   'P 1'
#
loop_
_entity.id
_entity.type
_entity.pdbx_description
1 polymer ?
#
loop_
_entity_poly.entity_id
_entity_poly.type
_entity_poly.pdbx_seq_one_letter_code
_entity_poly.pdbx_strand_id
1 'polypeptide(L)'
;MQPTAQGGSVQDHRQQLAGRGRPRARRYLRGGVGGLVVLMLGALIPWPAVASTGRSPASSRSIAPSAPTPKGVWQRQAALPGTAAPATPTVTCPANPTVQFSVTDAVGDAFGNGAVRHDITSVSATADATTFCLTVNFAGAIAPADSGSDHAVAGFIDFDTDANPKTGTPGATDSFCPQPPRLGAERTLDLFSVSQGQAQMAPGGELVPVSFDTSSFTVAIPLSDLGGSATFNAAMVLGTLAEPTDCAPDGAAFHSPDGSLVFPS
;
A
#
# COMPACT_ATOMS: atom_id res chain seq x y z
N MET A 1 16.92 -66.13 19.00
CA MET A 1 16.55 -66.52 17.63
C MET A 1 16.34 -65.24 16.83
N GLN A 2 17.32 -64.87 16.00
CA GLN A 2 17.17 -63.85 14.95
C GLN A 2 16.40 -64.43 13.76
N PRO A 3 15.67 -63.58 13.03
CA PRO A 3 16.06 -63.31 11.65
C PRO A 3 15.98 -61.81 11.30
N THR A 4 17.01 -61.21 10.71
CA THR A 4 17.38 -61.13 9.27
C THR A 4 16.59 -60.08 8.50
N ALA A 5 17.33 -59.08 8.01
CA ALA A 5 16.90 -57.93 7.23
C ALA A 5 16.67 -58.23 5.74
N GLN A 6 15.78 -57.45 5.11
CA GLN A 6 15.76 -57.10 3.68
C GLN A 6 15.15 -55.67 3.61
N GLY A 7 15.72 -54.64 2.98
CA GLY A 7 16.57 -54.60 1.79
C GLY A 7 15.73 -54.26 0.56
N GLY A 8 15.17 -53.04 0.51
CA GLY A 8 14.30 -52.56 -0.58
C GLY A 8 14.91 -51.39 -1.33
N SER A 9 15.05 -51.56 -2.65
CA SER A 9 15.89 -50.81 -3.58
C SER A 9 15.34 -49.45 -3.99
N VAL A 10 16.28 -48.52 -4.21
CA VAL A 10 16.15 -47.28 -4.98
C VAL A 10 15.76 -47.61 -6.41
N GLN A 11 14.64 -47.04 -6.88
CA GLN A 11 14.22 -47.12 -8.28
C GLN A 11 14.39 -45.73 -8.93
N ASP A 12 15.47 -45.63 -9.71
CA ASP A 12 15.73 -44.57 -10.67
C ASP A 12 14.59 -44.49 -11.70
N HIS A 13 13.96 -43.33 -11.82
CA HIS A 13 13.08 -42.98 -12.93
C HIS A 13 13.67 -41.81 -13.70
N ARG A 14 14.60 -42.16 -14.59
CA ARG A 14 15.04 -41.34 -15.71
C ARG A 14 14.78 -42.14 -16.97
N GLN A 15 13.76 -41.77 -17.74
CA GLN A 15 13.85 -41.65 -19.20
C GLN A 15 12.61 -41.02 -19.83
N GLN A 16 12.90 -40.00 -20.66
CA GLN A 16 12.33 -39.69 -21.98
C GLN A 16 10.82 -39.69 -22.19
N LEU A 17 10.31 -38.54 -22.65
CA LEU A 17 9.77 -38.45 -24.01
C LEU A 17 9.79 -36.99 -24.50
N ALA A 18 10.60 -36.77 -25.53
CA ALA A 18 10.57 -35.58 -26.36
C ALA A 18 9.33 -35.62 -27.26
N GLY A 19 8.43 -34.65 -27.10
CA GLY A 19 7.25 -34.47 -27.93
C GLY A 19 7.22 -33.06 -28.53
N ARG A 20 7.65 -32.93 -29.77
CA ARG A 20 7.59 -31.71 -30.57
C ARG A 20 6.13 -31.31 -30.84
N GLY A 21 5.70 -30.16 -30.36
CA GLY A 21 4.48 -29.48 -30.79
C GLY A 21 4.75 -27.99 -30.98
N ARG A 22 4.94 -27.55 -32.24
CA ARG A 22 5.01 -26.13 -32.60
C ARG A 22 3.57 -25.57 -32.67
N PRO A 23 3.19 -24.56 -31.87
CA PRO A 23 2.02 -23.77 -32.19
C PRO A 23 2.36 -22.67 -33.19
N ARG A 24 1.45 -22.51 -34.15
CA ARG A 24 1.50 -21.59 -35.28
C ARG A 24 1.50 -20.14 -34.80
N ALA A 25 2.45 -19.35 -35.31
CA ALA A 25 2.43 -17.89 -35.21
C ALA A 25 1.18 -17.34 -35.92
N ARG A 26 0.18 -16.91 -35.15
CA ARG A 26 -0.88 -16.05 -35.66
C ARG A 26 -0.38 -14.60 -35.59
N ARG A 27 -0.15 -14.01 -36.76
CA ARG A 27 -0.08 -12.56 -36.95
C ARG A 27 -1.39 -11.96 -36.46
N TYR A 28 -1.37 -11.23 -35.35
CA TYR A 28 -2.43 -10.26 -35.05
C TYR A 28 -2.03 -8.91 -35.64
N LEU A 29 -2.98 -8.35 -36.39
CA LEU A 29 -2.88 -7.09 -37.08
C LEU A 29 -2.71 -5.95 -36.09
N ARG A 30 -1.89 -4.98 -36.50
CA ARG A 30 -1.91 -3.59 -36.05
C ARG A 30 -3.31 -2.99 -36.20
N GLY A 31 -3.85 -2.51 -35.09
CA GLY A 31 -4.75 -1.35 -34.97
C GLY A 31 -4.48 -0.82 -33.56
N GLY A 32 -4.09 0.42 -33.30
CA GLY A 32 -4.48 1.65 -33.97
C GLY A 32 -5.48 2.36 -33.06
N VAL A 33 -5.00 3.45 -32.43
CA VAL A 33 -5.78 4.55 -31.83
C VAL A 33 -6.30 4.36 -30.39
N GLY A 34 -5.93 5.31 -29.52
CA GLY A 34 -6.71 5.64 -28.33
C GLY A 34 -5.96 5.67 -27.00
N GLY A 35 -4.92 6.52 -26.87
CA GLY A 35 -4.41 6.89 -25.55
C GLY A 35 -5.47 7.69 -24.80
N LEU A 36 -6.26 7.01 -23.98
CA LEU A 36 -7.15 7.63 -23.01
C LEU A 36 -6.32 8.01 -21.79
N VAL A 37 -5.93 9.28 -21.71
CA VAL A 37 -5.40 9.87 -20.47
C VAL A 37 -6.57 9.91 -19.48
N VAL A 38 -6.58 9.01 -18.51
CA VAL A 38 -7.46 9.11 -17.34
C VAL A 38 -6.86 10.20 -16.45
N LEU A 39 -7.33 11.42 -16.64
CA LEU A 39 -7.17 12.50 -15.67
C LEU A 39 -7.88 12.05 -14.38
N MET A 40 -7.09 11.78 -13.34
CA MET A 40 -7.55 11.68 -11.95
C MET A 40 -8.24 13.00 -11.57
N LEU A 41 -9.54 13.08 -11.84
CA LEU A 41 -10.41 14.12 -11.31
C LEU A 41 -10.63 13.77 -9.84
N GLY A 42 -9.85 14.41 -8.97
CA GLY A 42 -10.16 14.52 -7.55
C GLY A 42 -11.59 15.03 -7.41
N ALA A 43 -12.45 14.21 -6.83
CA ALA A 43 -13.78 14.62 -6.42
C ALA A 43 -13.62 15.66 -5.29
N LEU A 44 -13.64 16.94 -5.69
CA LEU A 44 -13.86 18.06 -4.78
C LEU A 44 -15.26 17.90 -4.19
N ILE A 45 -15.34 17.26 -3.02
CA ILE A 45 -16.54 17.33 -2.19
C ILE A 45 -16.64 18.78 -1.67
N PRO A 46 -17.68 19.55 -2.04
CA PRO A 46 -17.82 20.91 -1.54
C PRO A 46 -18.16 20.86 -0.04
N TRP A 47 -17.27 21.39 0.79
CA TRP A 47 -17.57 21.71 2.18
C TRP A 47 -18.70 22.76 2.23
N PRO A 48 -19.70 22.62 3.12
CA PRO A 48 -20.72 23.64 3.28
C PRO A 48 -20.09 24.91 3.88
N ALA A 49 -20.15 25.99 3.09
CA ALA A 49 -19.75 27.32 3.52
C ALA A 49 -20.64 27.79 4.67
N VAL A 50 -20.04 28.01 5.85
CA VAL A 50 -20.67 28.75 6.95
C VAL A 50 -20.83 30.21 6.51
N ALA A 51 -22.07 30.62 6.31
CA ALA A 51 -22.43 31.99 6.01
C ALA A 51 -22.15 32.89 7.24
N SER A 52 -21.07 33.65 7.19
CA SER A 52 -20.79 34.77 8.10
C SER A 52 -21.38 36.05 7.50
N THR A 53 -22.58 36.41 7.94
CA THR A 53 -23.15 37.75 7.71
C THR A 53 -22.53 38.73 8.70
N GLY A 54 -21.47 39.42 8.29
CA GLY A 54 -20.76 40.41 9.09
C GLY A 54 -20.49 41.71 8.33
N ARG A 55 -21.47 42.60 8.38
CA ARG A 55 -21.53 44.00 7.91
C ARG A 55 -20.21 44.79 8.05
N SER A 56 -19.64 45.28 6.94
CA SER A 56 -18.55 46.28 6.94
C SER A 56 -19.10 47.72 7.09
N PRO A 57 -18.44 48.59 7.87
CA PRO A 57 -18.54 50.03 7.69
C PRO A 57 -17.22 50.63 7.13
N ALA A 58 -17.42 51.50 6.14
CA ALA A 58 -16.72 52.74 5.82
C ALA A 58 -15.18 52.85 6.01
N SER A 59 -14.54 52.92 4.85
CA SER A 59 -13.45 53.81 4.44
C SER A 59 -12.99 54.90 5.43
N SER A 60 -11.70 54.85 5.80
CA SER A 60 -10.94 56.04 6.19
C SER A 60 -9.54 55.99 5.55
N ARG A 61 -9.25 57.01 4.73
CA ARG A 61 -7.90 57.27 4.18
C ARG A 61 -6.99 57.69 5.32
N SER A 62 -5.91 56.96 5.54
CA SER A 62 -4.78 57.44 6.34
C SER A 62 -3.59 57.70 5.40
N ILE A 63 -3.10 58.93 5.46
CA ILE A 63 -1.95 59.44 4.69
C ILE A 63 -0.68 58.92 5.35
N ALA A 64 0.17 58.24 4.57
CA ALA A 64 1.46 57.72 5.03
C ALA A 64 2.49 58.85 5.21
N PRO A 65 3.20 58.93 6.35
CA PRO A 65 4.45 59.68 6.44
C PRO A 65 5.62 58.82 5.93
N SER A 66 6.44 59.40 5.05
CA SER A 66 7.70 58.83 4.58
C SER A 66 8.68 58.64 5.74
N ALA A 67 9.09 57.39 6.00
CA ALA A 67 10.12 57.08 6.98
C ALA A 67 11.54 57.22 6.35
N PRO A 68 12.53 57.75 7.10
CA PRO A 68 13.90 57.87 6.64
C PRO A 68 14.62 56.51 6.63
N THR A 69 15.43 56.29 5.60
CA THR A 69 16.29 55.13 5.39
C THR A 69 17.41 55.08 6.45
N PRO A 70 17.46 54.07 7.33
CA PRO A 70 18.61 53.86 8.19
C PRO A 70 19.72 53.16 7.38
N LYS A 71 20.90 53.77 7.39
CA LYS A 71 22.13 53.15 6.87
C LYS A 71 22.50 51.93 7.71
N GLY A 72 23.00 50.91 7.02
CA GLY A 72 23.22 49.56 7.49
C GLY A 72 23.93 49.41 8.84
N VAL A 73 23.32 48.60 9.69
CA VAL A 73 24.00 47.83 10.72
C VAL A 73 23.59 46.37 10.49
N TRP A 74 24.53 45.56 10.01
CA TRP A 74 24.33 44.11 9.88
C TRP A 74 24.32 43.49 11.28
N GLN A 75 23.15 43.49 11.92
CA GLN A 75 22.94 42.77 13.16
C GLN A 75 22.88 41.28 12.83
N ARG A 76 23.94 40.53 13.19
CA ARG A 76 23.92 39.06 13.19
C ARG A 76 22.77 38.61 14.10
N GLN A 77 21.64 38.26 13.51
CA GLN A 77 20.59 37.54 14.21
C GLN A 77 21.20 36.18 14.59
N ALA A 78 21.33 35.95 15.90
CA ALA A 78 21.69 34.63 16.40
C ALA A 78 20.67 33.63 15.84
N ALA A 79 21.15 32.55 15.23
CA ALA A 79 20.29 31.49 14.75
C ALA A 79 19.43 31.00 15.92
N LEU A 80 18.11 31.07 15.75
CA LEU A 80 17.18 30.51 16.73
C LEU A 80 17.53 29.02 16.92
N PRO A 81 17.52 28.50 18.15
CA PRO A 81 17.79 27.08 18.39
C PRO A 81 16.79 26.26 17.57
N GLY A 82 17.31 25.47 16.64
CA GLY A 82 16.49 24.61 15.79
C GLY A 82 15.76 23.57 16.64
N THR A 83 14.43 23.50 16.52
CA THR A 83 13.64 22.42 17.11
C THR A 83 14.13 21.10 16.54
N ALA A 84 14.51 20.16 17.41
CA ALA A 84 14.89 18.82 16.98
C ALA A 84 13.74 18.18 16.19
N ALA A 85 14.06 17.50 15.10
CA ALA A 85 13.06 16.78 14.32
C ALA A 85 12.37 15.72 15.20
N PRO A 86 11.04 15.54 15.07
CA PRO A 86 10.33 14.48 15.79
C PRO A 86 10.91 13.11 15.40
N ALA A 87 10.98 12.21 16.38
CA ALA A 87 11.47 10.85 16.15
C ALA A 87 10.46 10.09 15.28
N THR A 88 10.97 9.37 14.27
CA THR A 88 10.19 8.41 13.48
C THR A 88 9.67 7.31 14.41
N PRO A 89 8.37 6.97 14.37
CA PRO A 89 7.85 5.90 15.20
C PRO A 89 8.41 4.55 14.76
N THR A 90 8.69 3.70 15.74
CA THR A 90 9.24 2.36 15.49
C THR A 90 8.12 1.37 15.24
N VAL A 91 8.21 0.60 14.15
CA VAL A 91 7.35 -0.56 13.92
C VAL A 91 7.74 -1.67 14.92
N THR A 92 6.78 -2.11 15.73
CA THR A 92 6.98 -3.19 16.69
C THR A 92 6.03 -4.33 16.38
N CYS A 93 6.58 -5.46 15.96
CA CYS A 93 5.80 -6.67 15.69
C CYS A 93 5.81 -7.62 16.88
N PRO A 94 4.78 -8.48 17.00
CA PRO A 94 4.70 -9.46 18.07
C PRO A 94 5.92 -10.37 18.10
N ALA A 95 6.60 -10.43 19.25
CA ALA A 95 7.74 -11.34 19.44
C ALA A 95 7.30 -12.82 19.55
N ASN A 96 6.06 -13.07 19.97
CA ASN A 96 5.46 -14.40 20.10
C ASN A 96 4.08 -14.39 19.42
N PRO A 97 4.02 -14.43 18.09
CA PRO A 97 2.77 -14.31 17.37
C PRO A 97 1.87 -15.54 17.58
N THR A 98 0.56 -15.32 17.66
CA THR A 98 -0.47 -16.37 17.63
C THR A 98 -0.99 -16.61 16.22
N VAL A 99 -0.77 -15.66 15.31
CA VAL A 99 -1.09 -15.74 13.88
C VAL A 99 0.21 -15.57 13.12
N GLN A 100 0.49 -16.44 12.16
CA GLN A 100 1.62 -16.29 11.25
C GLN A 100 1.35 -16.99 9.93
N PHE A 101 1.44 -16.26 8.82
CA PHE A 101 1.28 -16.81 7.48
C PHE A 101 2.11 -16.05 6.45
N SER A 102 2.25 -16.63 5.26
CA SER A 102 2.80 -15.98 4.08
C SER A 102 2.09 -16.48 2.82
N VAL A 103 1.76 -15.55 1.95
CA VAL A 103 1.12 -15.74 0.65
C VAL A 103 2.08 -15.26 -0.42
N THR A 104 2.27 -16.05 -1.47
CA THR A 104 3.09 -15.70 -2.63
C THR A 104 2.27 -14.94 -3.66
N ASP A 105 2.94 -14.07 -4.40
CA ASP A 105 2.40 -13.32 -5.52
C ASP A 105 3.29 -13.57 -6.77
N ALA A 106 2.70 -13.57 -7.96
CA ALA A 106 3.38 -14.03 -9.16
C ALA A 106 4.37 -13.02 -9.75
N VAL A 107 5.66 -13.19 -9.46
CA VAL A 107 6.75 -12.33 -10.02
C VAL A 107 6.58 -12.03 -11.52
N GLY A 108 6.60 -10.73 -11.86
CA GLY A 108 6.57 -10.23 -13.22
C GLY A 108 5.16 -10.03 -13.79
N ASP A 109 4.14 -10.02 -12.94
CA ASP A 109 2.76 -9.69 -13.28
C ASP A 109 2.43 -8.19 -13.10
N ALA A 110 3.34 -7.41 -12.51
CA ALA A 110 3.23 -5.97 -12.43
C ALA A 110 2.83 -5.32 -13.78
N PHE A 111 1.82 -4.46 -13.71
CA PHE A 111 1.20 -3.74 -14.80
C PHE A 111 1.53 -2.23 -14.77
N GLY A 112 1.01 -1.48 -15.74
CA GLY A 112 1.27 -0.05 -15.91
C GLY A 112 2.27 0.27 -17.02
N ASN A 113 2.45 1.56 -17.29
CA ASN A 113 3.20 2.08 -18.44
C ASN A 113 4.49 2.83 -18.05
N GLY A 114 4.64 3.16 -16.78
CA GLY A 114 5.77 3.88 -16.21
C GLY A 114 7.07 3.08 -16.28
N ALA A 115 8.18 3.82 -16.15
CA ALA A 115 9.51 3.21 -16.14
C ALA A 115 9.76 2.38 -14.87
N VAL A 116 9.17 2.80 -13.74
CA VAL A 116 9.15 2.05 -12.48
C VAL A 116 7.80 1.37 -12.34
N ARG A 117 7.82 0.06 -12.10
CA ARG A 117 6.66 -0.74 -11.73
C ARG A 117 7.06 -1.59 -10.55
N HIS A 118 6.44 -1.33 -9.41
CA HIS A 118 6.62 -2.16 -8.23
C HIS A 118 5.89 -3.47 -8.48
N ASP A 119 6.59 -4.57 -8.24
CA ASP A 119 6.17 -5.95 -8.47
C ASP A 119 6.23 -6.66 -7.12
N ILE A 120 5.08 -6.94 -6.53
CA ILE A 120 4.91 -7.64 -5.26
C ILE A 120 5.27 -9.12 -5.51
N THR A 121 5.86 -9.74 -4.51
CA THR A 121 6.32 -11.14 -4.60
C THR A 121 5.79 -11.99 -3.48
N SER A 122 5.49 -11.36 -2.34
CA SER A 122 4.85 -12.01 -1.23
C SER A 122 4.26 -10.99 -0.26
N VAL A 123 3.23 -11.45 0.42
CA VAL A 123 2.61 -10.81 1.57
C VAL A 123 2.74 -11.77 2.74
N SER A 124 3.21 -11.30 3.88
CA SER A 124 3.28 -12.11 5.09
C SER A 124 2.76 -11.32 6.27
N ALA A 125 2.23 -12.03 7.26
CA ALA A 125 1.76 -11.38 8.46
C ALA A 125 2.10 -12.18 9.72
N THR A 126 2.23 -11.44 10.81
CA THR A 126 2.27 -11.95 12.17
C THR A 126 1.30 -11.16 13.03
N ALA A 127 0.55 -11.80 13.91
CA ALA A 127 -0.33 -11.09 14.83
C ALA A 127 -0.36 -11.72 16.23
N ASP A 128 -0.68 -10.89 17.22
CA ASP A 128 -1.08 -11.30 18.57
C ASP A 128 -2.45 -10.69 18.92
N ALA A 129 -2.81 -10.65 20.21
CA ALA A 129 -4.08 -10.10 20.67
C ALA A 129 -4.24 -8.57 20.47
N THR A 130 -3.18 -7.86 20.11
CA THR A 130 -3.15 -6.38 20.08
C THR A 130 -2.68 -5.82 18.75
N THR A 131 -1.81 -6.52 18.03
CA THR A 131 -1.16 -5.97 16.83
C THR A 131 -1.15 -6.99 15.70
N PHE A 132 -1.52 -6.53 14.51
CA PHE A 132 -1.32 -7.20 13.25
C PHE A 132 -0.17 -6.52 12.51
N CYS A 133 0.91 -7.26 12.28
CA CYS A 133 2.03 -6.81 11.46
C CYS A 133 1.93 -7.41 10.07
N LEU A 134 1.85 -6.55 9.07
CA LEU A 134 1.85 -6.91 7.65
C LEU A 134 3.20 -6.53 7.04
N THR A 135 3.82 -7.46 6.33
CA THR A 135 5.03 -7.24 5.55
C THR A 135 4.75 -7.54 4.09
N VAL A 136 5.11 -6.61 3.21
CA VAL A 136 4.97 -6.75 1.75
C VAL A 136 6.36 -6.70 1.13
N ASN A 137 6.70 -7.71 0.33
CA ASN A 137 8.00 -7.82 -0.34
C ASN A 137 7.84 -7.60 -1.84
N PHE A 138 8.82 -6.92 -2.43
CA PHE A 138 8.85 -6.55 -3.84
C PHE A 138 10.06 -7.17 -4.54
N ALA A 139 9.96 -7.37 -5.86
CA ALA A 139 11.06 -7.85 -6.69
C ALA A 139 12.16 -6.79 -6.89
N GLY A 140 11.83 -5.52 -6.64
CA GLY A 140 12.69 -4.36 -6.87
C GLY A 140 12.79 -3.42 -5.68
N ALA A 141 13.55 -2.33 -5.88
CA ALA A 141 13.73 -1.32 -4.85
C ALA A 141 12.48 -0.47 -4.65
N ILE A 142 12.17 -0.15 -3.39
CA ILE A 142 11.09 0.75 -2.99
C ILE A 142 11.60 1.86 -2.07
N ALA A 143 10.79 2.89 -1.88
CA ALA A 143 11.03 3.97 -0.93
C ALA A 143 9.71 4.47 -0.33
N PRO A 144 9.73 5.14 0.83
CA PRO A 144 8.55 5.81 1.40
C PRO A 144 7.93 6.82 0.43
N ALA A 145 6.62 7.05 0.52
CA ALA A 145 5.91 7.99 -0.36
C ALA A 145 6.39 9.44 -0.24
N ASP A 146 6.84 9.87 0.96
CA ASP A 146 7.35 11.21 1.25
C ASP A 146 8.85 11.39 0.92
N SER A 147 9.52 10.37 0.36
CA SER A 147 10.96 10.41 0.08
C SER A 147 11.35 11.27 -1.12
N GLY A 148 10.41 11.54 -2.03
CA GLY A 148 10.69 12.18 -3.33
C GLY A 148 11.44 11.28 -4.33
N SER A 149 11.55 9.97 -4.05
CA SER A 149 12.16 8.98 -4.94
C SER A 149 11.21 8.56 -6.08
N ASP A 150 11.75 8.26 -7.26
CA ASP A 150 11.00 7.59 -8.34
C ASP A 150 10.55 6.17 -7.95
N HIS A 151 11.17 5.60 -6.91
CA HIS A 151 10.80 4.32 -6.30
C HIS A 151 9.83 4.47 -5.11
N ALA A 152 9.27 5.67 -4.89
CA ALA A 152 8.23 5.86 -3.89
C ALA A 152 7.07 4.87 -4.14
N VAL A 153 6.72 4.07 -3.13
CA VAL A 153 5.55 3.21 -3.17
C VAL A 153 4.37 3.92 -2.54
N ALA A 154 3.22 3.82 -3.19
CA ALA A 154 1.94 4.31 -2.71
C ALA A 154 0.84 3.35 -3.17
N GLY A 155 -0.38 3.54 -2.68
CA GLY A 155 -1.49 2.65 -2.95
C GLY A 155 -2.35 2.43 -1.73
N PHE A 156 -3.13 1.36 -1.78
CA PHE A 156 -4.13 1.06 -0.77
C PHE A 156 -4.09 -0.43 -0.41
N ILE A 157 -4.31 -0.72 0.87
CA ILE A 157 -4.55 -2.07 1.37
C ILE A 157 -5.96 -2.08 1.96
N ASP A 158 -6.85 -2.84 1.35
CA ASP A 158 -8.26 -2.94 1.73
C ASP A 158 -8.46 -4.14 2.66
N PHE A 159 -9.25 -3.95 3.71
CA PHE A 159 -9.59 -4.96 4.71
C PHE A 159 -11.12 -5.09 4.84
N ASP A 160 -11.60 -6.31 4.61
CA ASP A 160 -12.96 -6.79 4.92
C ASP A 160 -12.90 -7.46 6.30
N THR A 161 -13.24 -6.67 7.32
CA THR A 161 -13.02 -6.97 8.74
C THR A 161 -14.05 -7.93 9.33
N ASP A 162 -15.19 -8.12 8.66
CA ASP A 162 -16.19 -9.11 9.04
C ASP A 162 -16.19 -10.35 8.13
N ALA A 163 -15.25 -10.39 7.18
CA ALA A 163 -15.04 -11.46 6.22
C ALA A 163 -16.28 -11.77 5.36
N ASN A 164 -17.09 -10.74 5.09
CA ASN A 164 -18.31 -10.87 4.32
C ASN A 164 -18.29 -9.90 3.12
N PRO A 165 -18.10 -10.39 1.89
CA PRO A 165 -17.97 -9.53 0.70
C PRO A 165 -19.26 -8.79 0.29
N LYS A 166 -20.34 -8.94 1.06
CA LYS A 166 -21.61 -8.24 0.86
C LYS A 166 -21.79 -7.03 1.78
N THR A 167 -20.90 -6.85 2.76
CA THR A 167 -20.84 -5.69 3.65
C THR A 167 -19.77 -4.71 3.15
N GLY A 168 -19.52 -3.65 3.92
CA GLY A 168 -18.54 -2.62 3.57
C GLY A 168 -18.85 -1.81 2.31
N THR A 169 -17.78 -1.28 1.71
CA THR A 169 -17.82 -0.45 0.50
C THR A 169 -16.84 -0.96 -0.55
N PRO A 170 -17.07 -0.69 -1.85
CA PRO A 170 -16.08 -1.01 -2.88
C PRO A 170 -14.73 -0.38 -2.56
N GLY A 171 -13.68 -1.20 -2.57
CA GLY A 171 -12.32 -0.78 -2.22
C GLY A 171 -11.56 -0.15 -3.39
N ALA A 172 -10.32 0.27 -3.13
CA ALA A 172 -9.41 0.72 -4.17
C ALA A 172 -9.07 -0.44 -5.12
N THR A 173 -8.93 -1.65 -4.58
CA THR A 173 -8.69 -2.88 -5.34
C THR A 173 -9.79 -3.14 -6.38
N ASP A 174 -11.06 -2.80 -6.08
CA ASP A 174 -12.18 -2.93 -7.02
C ASP A 174 -12.08 -1.99 -8.23
N SER A 175 -11.39 -0.86 -8.07
CA SER A 175 -11.27 0.18 -9.08
C SER A 175 -10.03 0.03 -9.95
N PHE A 176 -8.94 -0.47 -9.37
CA PHE A 176 -7.62 -0.44 -10.00
C PHE A 176 -7.08 -1.82 -10.39
N CYS A 177 -7.55 -2.90 -9.76
CA CYS A 177 -7.08 -4.24 -10.13
C CYS A 177 -7.75 -4.73 -11.41
N PRO A 178 -6.99 -5.31 -12.36
CA PRO A 178 -7.56 -5.92 -13.56
C PRO A 178 -8.56 -7.05 -13.25
N GLN A 179 -8.31 -7.78 -12.16
CA GLN A 179 -9.16 -8.84 -11.60
C GLN A 179 -9.49 -8.43 -10.15
N PRO A 180 -10.60 -7.71 -9.90
CA PRO A 180 -10.89 -7.20 -8.57
C PRO A 180 -11.40 -8.30 -7.62
N PRO A 181 -10.93 -8.36 -6.36
CA PRO A 181 -11.33 -9.38 -5.39
C PRO A 181 -12.73 -9.17 -4.82
N ARG A 182 -13.32 -7.96 -4.90
CA ARG A 182 -14.68 -7.63 -4.42
C ARG A 182 -14.87 -7.91 -2.93
N LEU A 183 -13.95 -7.37 -2.14
CA LEU A 183 -13.88 -7.59 -0.69
C LEU A 183 -15.04 -6.97 0.08
N GLY A 184 -15.60 -5.85 -0.37
CA GLY A 184 -16.50 -5.06 0.50
C GLY A 184 -15.73 -4.51 1.71
N ALA A 185 -14.77 -3.62 1.49
CA ALA A 185 -13.85 -3.16 2.52
C ALA A 185 -14.55 -2.27 3.58
N GLU A 186 -14.26 -2.52 4.86
CA GLU A 186 -14.59 -1.62 5.97
C GLU A 186 -13.42 -0.70 6.33
N ARG A 187 -12.18 -1.17 6.13
CA ARG A 187 -10.97 -0.42 6.44
C ARG A 187 -10.02 -0.40 5.25
N THR A 188 -9.30 0.71 5.10
CA THR A 188 -8.27 0.86 4.09
C THR A 188 -7.04 1.52 4.71
N LEU A 189 -5.86 0.94 4.52
CA LEU A 189 -4.59 1.61 4.78
C LEU A 189 -4.20 2.43 3.54
N ASP A 190 -4.03 3.73 3.70
CA ASP A 190 -3.58 4.65 2.66
C ASP A 190 -2.05 4.84 2.74
N LEU A 191 -1.34 4.37 1.71
CA LEU A 191 0.12 4.58 1.61
C LEU A 191 0.50 5.88 0.89
N PHE A 192 -0.43 6.59 0.24
CA PHE A 192 -0.18 7.96 -0.23
C PHE A 192 0.00 8.94 0.93
N SER A 193 -0.62 8.64 2.07
CA SER A 193 -0.53 9.47 3.27
C SER A 193 0.78 9.26 4.05
N VAL A 194 1.72 8.43 3.56
CA VAL A 194 2.94 8.13 4.30
C VAL A 194 3.72 9.42 4.56
N SER A 195 3.96 9.70 5.83
CA SER A 195 4.75 10.85 6.28
C SER A 195 5.46 10.50 7.57
N GLN A 196 6.77 10.71 7.62
CA GLN A 196 7.58 10.51 8.82
C GLN A 196 7.42 9.10 9.45
N GLY A 197 7.28 8.06 8.62
CA GLY A 197 7.12 6.67 9.07
C GLY A 197 5.73 6.31 9.60
N GLN A 198 4.70 7.08 9.26
CA GLN A 198 3.31 6.76 9.58
C GLN A 198 2.47 6.73 8.32
N ALA A 199 1.53 5.80 8.24
CA ALA A 199 0.47 5.73 7.24
C ALA A 199 -0.90 5.91 7.91
N GLN A 200 -1.93 6.24 7.15
CA GLN A 200 -3.26 6.54 7.69
C GLN A 200 -4.26 5.42 7.41
N MET A 201 -5.03 5.05 8.42
CA MET A 201 -6.20 4.19 8.29
C MET A 201 -7.44 5.01 7.92
N ALA A 202 -8.25 4.48 7.03
CA ALA A 202 -9.55 5.00 6.66
C ALA A 202 -10.65 3.95 6.89
N PRO A 203 -11.89 4.37 7.20
CA PRO A 203 -12.25 5.70 7.69
C PRO A 203 -11.82 5.89 9.16
N GLY A 204 -11.43 7.11 9.54
CA GLY A 204 -11.11 7.47 10.93
C GLY A 204 -9.86 8.35 11.05
N GLY A 205 -8.87 8.09 10.20
CA GLY A 205 -7.66 8.89 10.09
C GLY A 205 -6.58 8.52 11.11
N GLU A 206 -6.71 7.37 11.78
CA GLU A 206 -5.74 6.83 12.72
C GLU A 206 -4.38 6.62 12.03
N LEU A 207 -3.29 6.93 12.74
CA LEU A 207 -1.94 6.83 12.20
C LEU A 207 -1.30 5.53 12.70
N VAL A 208 -0.83 4.70 11.77
CA VAL A 208 -0.15 3.44 12.07
C VAL A 208 1.31 3.52 11.63
N PRO A 209 2.26 3.00 12.44
CA PRO A 209 3.67 3.04 12.09
C PRO A 209 3.97 2.12 10.90
N VAL A 210 4.80 2.61 9.98
CA VAL A 210 5.31 1.90 8.82
C VAL A 210 6.82 2.09 8.69
N SER A 211 7.54 1.02 8.39
CA SER A 211 8.98 1.02 8.17
C SER A 211 9.30 0.44 6.81
N PHE A 212 10.23 1.08 6.10
CA PHE A 212 10.69 0.66 4.78
C PHE A 212 12.11 0.12 4.86
N ASP A 213 12.34 -0.99 4.17
CA ASP A 213 13.67 -1.48 3.78
C ASP A 213 13.82 -1.28 2.26
N THR A 214 14.87 -1.87 1.67
CA THR A 214 15.24 -1.73 0.27
C THR A 214 14.17 -2.29 -0.66
N SER A 215 13.55 -3.42 -0.31
CA SER A 215 12.60 -4.16 -1.18
C SER A 215 11.38 -4.65 -0.42
N SER A 216 11.10 -4.07 0.75
CA SER A 216 9.95 -4.43 1.55
C SER A 216 9.54 -3.28 2.47
N PHE A 217 8.28 -3.29 2.89
CA PHE A 217 7.85 -2.49 4.02
C PHE A 217 7.09 -3.34 5.02
N THR A 218 7.04 -2.88 6.26
CA THR A 218 6.22 -3.48 7.32
C THR A 218 5.38 -2.40 7.98
N VAL A 219 4.10 -2.71 8.21
CA VAL A 219 3.16 -1.86 8.96
C VAL A 219 2.68 -2.63 10.18
N ALA A 220 2.62 -1.97 11.34
CA ALA A 220 2.03 -2.52 12.56
C ALA A 220 0.69 -1.85 12.83
N ILE A 221 -0.40 -2.58 12.62
CA ILE A 221 -1.78 -2.11 12.75
C ILE A 221 -2.34 -2.61 14.08
N PRO A 222 -2.82 -1.72 14.96
CA PRO A 222 -3.59 -2.14 16.14
C PRO A 222 -4.81 -2.95 15.71
N LEU A 223 -5.05 -4.10 16.35
CA LEU A 223 -6.24 -4.89 16.03
C LEU A 223 -7.55 -4.13 16.30
N SER A 224 -7.56 -3.16 17.20
CA SER A 224 -8.71 -2.25 17.40
C SER A 224 -9.13 -1.53 16.12
N ASP A 225 -8.17 -1.24 15.24
CA ASP A 225 -8.43 -0.51 14.01
C ASP A 225 -9.02 -1.45 12.94
N LEU A 226 -8.80 -2.75 13.09
CA LEU A 226 -9.34 -3.85 12.28
C LEU A 226 -10.55 -4.54 12.93
N GLY A 227 -11.28 -3.86 13.81
CA GLY A 227 -12.50 -4.41 14.44
C GLY A 227 -12.26 -5.32 15.65
N GLY A 228 -11.03 -5.36 16.16
CA GLY A 228 -10.63 -6.11 17.36
C GLY A 228 -10.30 -7.59 17.12
N SER A 229 -10.20 -8.01 15.85
CA SER A 229 -9.97 -9.40 15.46
C SER A 229 -8.89 -9.51 14.40
N ALA A 230 -8.08 -10.58 14.46
CA ALA A 230 -7.15 -10.95 13.39
C ALA A 230 -7.81 -11.86 12.32
N THR A 231 -9.13 -11.95 12.30
CA THR A 231 -9.89 -12.72 11.29
C THR A 231 -10.58 -11.76 10.33
N PHE A 232 -10.07 -11.67 9.11
CA PHE A 232 -10.52 -10.73 8.08
C PHE A 232 -9.99 -11.18 6.72
N ASN A 233 -10.54 -10.64 5.63
CA ASN A 233 -9.97 -10.77 4.29
C ASN A 233 -9.24 -9.47 3.93
N ALA A 234 -8.14 -9.57 3.20
CA ALA A 234 -7.44 -8.39 2.73
C ALA A 234 -6.81 -8.58 1.36
N ALA A 235 -6.72 -7.48 0.62
CA ALA A 235 -6.07 -7.39 -0.68
C ALA A 235 -5.46 -6.00 -0.82
N MET A 236 -4.54 -5.83 -1.75
CA MET A 236 -3.88 -4.55 -1.96
C MET A 236 -3.73 -4.22 -3.43
N VAL A 237 -3.71 -2.93 -3.71
CA VAL A 237 -3.27 -2.37 -4.98
C VAL A 237 -2.21 -1.34 -4.70
N LEU A 238 -0.98 -1.65 -5.10
CA LEU A 238 0.18 -0.83 -4.84
C LEU A 238 0.81 -0.39 -6.16
N GLY A 239 1.60 0.67 -6.10
CA GLY A 239 2.33 1.17 -7.25
C GLY A 239 3.08 2.44 -6.92
N THR A 240 3.26 3.27 -7.94
CA THR A 240 3.94 4.55 -7.78
C THR A 240 2.95 5.63 -7.34
N LEU A 241 3.43 6.84 -7.08
CA LEU A 241 2.56 8.01 -6.90
C LEU A 241 1.74 8.36 -8.15
N ALA A 242 2.14 7.88 -9.33
CA ALA A 242 1.53 8.23 -10.61
C ALA A 242 0.48 7.22 -11.09
N GLU A 243 0.68 5.94 -10.82
CA GLU A 243 -0.23 4.87 -11.23
C GLU A 243 -0.08 3.61 -10.36
N PRO A 244 -1.15 2.81 -10.19
CA PRO A 244 -1.05 1.46 -9.66
C PRO A 244 -0.21 0.60 -10.60
N THR A 245 0.61 -0.27 -10.03
CA THR A 245 1.49 -1.15 -10.80
C THR A 245 1.31 -2.61 -10.43
N ASP A 246 0.64 -2.92 -9.32
CA ASP A 246 0.42 -4.30 -8.94
C ASP A 246 -0.78 -4.50 -8.00
N CYS A 247 -1.33 -5.72 -7.99
CA CYS A 247 -2.42 -6.15 -7.14
C CYS A 247 -2.14 -7.51 -6.53
N ALA A 248 -2.02 -7.55 -5.20
CA ALA A 248 -1.68 -8.77 -4.49
C ALA A 248 -2.79 -9.22 -3.53
N PRO A 249 -3.01 -10.54 -3.39
CA PRO A 249 -2.39 -11.62 -4.20
C PRO A 249 -3.14 -11.85 -5.52
N ASP A 250 -2.52 -11.65 -6.69
CA ASP A 250 -3.00 -12.06 -8.03
C ASP A 250 -4.53 -11.87 -8.31
N GLY A 251 -5.12 -10.76 -7.86
CA GLY A 251 -6.58 -10.50 -8.00
C GLY A 251 -7.51 -11.32 -7.10
N ALA A 252 -6.94 -12.03 -6.12
CA ALA A 252 -7.61 -12.62 -4.98
C ALA A 252 -7.42 -11.74 -3.73
N ALA A 253 -8.00 -12.19 -2.62
CA ALA A 253 -7.66 -11.72 -1.29
C ALA A 253 -6.98 -12.85 -0.50
N PHE A 254 -6.25 -12.52 0.56
CA PHE A 254 -5.85 -13.49 1.57
C PHE A 254 -6.76 -13.41 2.79
N HIS A 255 -7.02 -14.55 3.40
CA HIS A 255 -7.73 -14.66 4.67
C HIS A 255 -6.71 -14.70 5.81
N SER A 256 -6.81 -13.77 6.75
CA SER A 256 -6.17 -13.92 8.07
C SER A 256 -7.12 -14.73 8.96
N PRO A 257 -6.64 -15.73 9.73
CA PRO A 257 -5.26 -15.90 10.19
C PRO A 257 -4.39 -16.92 9.44
N ASP A 258 -4.92 -17.60 8.40
CA ASP A 258 -4.24 -18.77 7.82
C ASP A 258 -3.53 -18.50 6.48
N GLY A 259 -3.72 -17.32 5.89
CA GLY A 259 -3.19 -16.93 4.59
C GLY A 259 -3.86 -17.65 3.42
N SER A 260 -5.00 -18.30 3.62
CA SER A 260 -5.71 -18.96 2.52
C SER A 260 -6.23 -17.92 1.51
N LEU A 261 -6.24 -18.28 0.22
CA LEU A 261 -6.73 -17.39 -0.83
C LEU A 261 -8.25 -17.41 -0.91
N VAL A 262 -8.86 -16.23 -0.97
CA VAL A 262 -10.29 -16.00 -1.18
C VAL A 262 -10.47 -15.42 -2.58
N PHE A 263 -11.11 -16.18 -3.45
CA PHE A 263 -11.41 -15.75 -4.82
C PHE A 263 -12.80 -15.11 -4.89
N PRO A 264 -13.00 -14.13 -5.79
CA PRO A 264 -14.30 -13.54 -6.01
C PRO A 264 -15.32 -14.62 -6.44
N SER A 265 -16.47 -14.62 -5.78
CA SER A 265 -17.59 -15.53 -6.03
C SER A 265 -18.45 -15.15 -7.23
#